data_AF-A0A2I4AMW9-F1
#
_entry.id   AF-A0A2I4AMW9-F1
#
_cell.length_a   1.000
_cell.length_b   1.000
_cell.length_c   1.000
_cell.angle_alpha   90.00
_cell.angle_beta   90.00
_cell.angle_gamma   90.00
#
_symmetry.space_group_name_H-M   'P 1'
#
loop_
_entity.id
_entity.type
_entity.pdbx_description
1 polymer ?
#
loop_
_entity_poly.entity_id
_entity_poly.type
_entity_poly.pdbx_seq_one_letter_code
_entity_poly.pdbx_strand_id
1 'polypeptide(L)'
;MFWCLRPALGLLLLHLTAAHVFLDEQAASQVLTRRRRANSFFEEVKKGNYERECVEEHCNWEEAREIFENKEKTDEFWAIYVDGDACKSNPCAHGGQCKDGIGSYTCYCQEGYKGFNCEIAIT
;
A
#
# COMPACT_ATOMS: atom_id res chain seq x y z
N MET A 1 -58.41 14.01 -12.46
CA MET A 1 -59.22 12.87 -12.94
C MET A 1 -58.22 11.87 -13.48
N PHE A 2 -57.93 10.71 -12.90
CA PHE A 2 -58.80 9.69 -12.33
C PHE A 2 -58.14 9.03 -11.11
N TRP A 3 -58.97 8.68 -10.13
CA TRP A 3 -58.61 7.82 -9.01
C TRP A 3 -58.63 6.35 -9.44
N CYS A 4 -57.72 5.59 -8.83
CA CYS A 4 -57.80 4.20 -8.38
C CYS A 4 -58.24 3.09 -9.36
N LEU A 5 -57.53 1.96 -9.32
CA LEU A 5 -57.98 0.76 -8.61
C LEU A 5 -56.89 -0.33 -8.70
N ARG A 6 -56.43 -0.82 -7.54
CA ARG A 6 -55.79 -2.14 -7.43
C ARG A 6 -56.87 -3.23 -7.49
N PRO A 7 -56.62 -4.38 -8.15
CA PRO A 7 -57.14 -5.68 -7.73
C PRO A 7 -55.98 -6.48 -7.10
N ALA A 8 -56.05 -6.87 -5.83
CA ALA A 8 -56.78 -8.02 -5.28
C ALA A 8 -56.15 -9.39 -5.66
N LEU A 9 -55.35 -9.90 -4.71
CA LEU A 9 -55.18 -11.29 -4.25
C LEU A 9 -55.24 -12.45 -5.27
N GLY A 10 -54.13 -13.20 -5.38
CA GLY A 10 -54.07 -14.51 -6.04
C GLY A 10 -52.81 -15.32 -5.68
N LEU A 11 -52.93 -16.17 -4.66
CA LEU A 11 -52.31 -17.49 -4.44
C LEU A 11 -51.29 -18.05 -5.47
N LEU A 12 -50.07 -18.41 -5.01
CA LEU A 12 -49.43 -19.76 -5.02
C LEU A 12 -47.88 -19.68 -5.06
N LEU A 13 -47.27 -20.21 -3.99
CA LEU A 13 -46.11 -21.11 -3.93
C LEU A 13 -44.86 -20.93 -4.82
N LEU A 14 -43.74 -20.87 -4.09
CA LEU A 14 -42.36 -21.28 -4.44
C LEU A 14 -41.67 -20.49 -5.56
N HIS A 15 -40.62 -19.73 -5.19
CA HIS A 15 -39.24 -20.07 -5.58
C HIS A 15 -38.25 -19.11 -4.89
N LEU A 16 -37.21 -19.71 -4.31
CA LEU A 16 -35.98 -19.05 -3.85
C LEU A 16 -35.54 -17.98 -4.86
N THR A 17 -35.50 -16.72 -4.45
CA THR A 17 -34.71 -15.73 -5.16
C THR A 17 -33.82 -15.03 -4.15
N ALA A 18 -32.54 -14.94 -4.54
CA ALA A 18 -31.46 -14.35 -3.78
C ALA A 18 -31.92 -13.09 -3.06
N ALA A 19 -31.43 -12.88 -1.83
CA ALA A 19 -31.48 -11.59 -1.16
C ALA A 19 -30.78 -10.57 -2.07
N HIS A 20 -31.51 -10.01 -3.02
CA HIS A 20 -31.08 -8.84 -3.74
C HIS A 20 -31.16 -7.71 -2.72
N VAL A 21 -29.99 -7.22 -2.35
CA VAL A 21 -29.85 -5.95 -1.66
C VAL A 21 -30.24 -4.86 -2.66
N PHE A 22 -31.55 -4.66 -2.87
CA PHE A 22 -32.06 -3.44 -3.47
C PHE A 22 -32.13 -2.40 -2.35
N LEU A 23 -31.18 -1.46 -2.37
CA LEU A 23 -31.33 -0.23 -1.61
C LEU A 23 -32.52 0.52 -2.22
N ASP A 24 -33.60 0.64 -1.45
CA ASP A 24 -34.76 1.48 -1.78
C ASP A 24 -34.29 2.91 -2.14
N GLU A 25 -35.03 3.66 -2.96
CA GLU A 25 -34.65 5.04 -3.37
C GLU A 25 -34.34 5.93 -2.16
N GLN A 26 -35.04 5.74 -1.04
CA GLN A 26 -34.78 6.45 0.20
C GLN A 26 -33.50 5.95 0.89
N ALA A 27 -33.20 4.65 0.83
CA ALA A 27 -31.95 4.07 1.35
C ALA A 27 -30.74 4.42 0.48
N ALA A 28 -30.89 4.46 -0.85
CA ALA A 28 -29.89 4.92 -1.79
C ALA A 28 -29.63 6.43 -1.63
N SER A 29 -30.69 7.21 -1.43
CA SER A 29 -30.58 8.63 -1.07
C SER A 29 -29.87 8.81 0.26
N GLN A 30 -30.08 7.93 1.26
CA GLN A 30 -29.31 7.94 2.50
C GLN A 30 -27.83 7.57 2.31
N VAL A 31 -27.47 6.76 1.31
CA VAL A 31 -26.05 6.52 0.94
C VAL A 31 -25.44 7.75 0.26
N LEU A 32 -26.20 8.43 -0.60
CA LEU A 32 -25.78 9.64 -1.31
C LEU A 32 -25.76 10.90 -0.41
N THR A 33 -26.60 10.93 0.62
CA THR A 33 -26.72 12.04 1.60
C THR A 33 -26.02 11.74 2.91
N ARG A 34 -25.45 10.53 3.08
CA ARG A 34 -24.44 10.29 4.11
C ARG A 34 -23.30 11.24 3.79
N ARG A 35 -23.24 12.36 4.50
CA ARG A 35 -22.04 13.17 4.60
C ARG A 35 -20.96 12.17 4.98
N ARG A 36 -20.09 11.78 4.04
CA ARG A 36 -18.76 11.34 4.44
C ARG A 36 -18.32 12.44 5.37
N ARG A 37 -17.89 12.12 6.59
CA ARG A 37 -16.98 13.05 7.26
C ARG A 37 -15.97 13.38 6.17
N ALA A 38 -15.81 14.65 5.85
CA ALA A 38 -14.68 15.08 5.07
C ALA A 38 -13.45 14.86 5.96
N ASN A 39 -13.14 13.59 6.25
CA ASN A 39 -11.77 13.17 6.22
C ASN A 39 -11.41 13.37 4.77
N SER A 40 -10.59 14.37 4.55
CA SER A 40 -10.10 14.68 3.24
C SER A 40 -9.57 13.39 2.63
N PHE A 41 -10.24 12.90 1.60
CA PHE A 41 -9.77 11.77 0.80
C PHE A 41 -8.35 12.05 0.28
N PHE A 42 -8.00 13.33 0.14
CA PHE A 42 -6.66 13.81 -0.15
C PHE A 42 -5.71 13.91 1.07
N GLU A 43 -6.21 13.92 2.31
CA GLU A 43 -5.38 13.90 3.54
C GLU A 43 -4.97 12.47 3.91
N GLU A 44 -5.78 11.46 3.58
CA GLU A 44 -5.38 10.06 3.71
C GLU A 44 -4.44 9.61 2.57
N VAL A 45 -4.44 10.32 1.42
CA VAL A 45 -3.49 10.07 0.31
C VAL A 45 -2.15 10.78 0.52
N LYS A 46 -2.08 11.82 1.37
CA LYS A 46 -0.84 12.58 1.61
C LYS A 46 0.00 12.11 2.78
N LYS A 47 -0.51 11.19 3.61
CA LYS A 47 0.27 10.66 4.73
C LYS A 47 1.07 9.41 4.34
N GLY A 48 2.10 9.64 3.53
CA GLY A 48 3.37 8.91 3.53
C GLY A 48 3.34 7.47 3.01
N ASN A 49 3.53 7.34 1.70
CA ASN A 49 3.82 6.08 1.01
C ASN A 49 5.34 5.84 0.86
N TYR A 50 6.11 6.15 1.92
CA TYR A 50 7.58 6.05 1.93
C TYR A 50 8.10 4.67 1.51
N GLU A 51 7.47 3.60 2.01
CA GLU A 51 7.84 2.22 1.73
C GLU A 51 7.84 1.93 0.22
N ARG A 52 6.78 2.35 -0.48
CA ARG A 52 6.62 2.05 -1.91
C ARG A 52 7.41 3.01 -2.79
N GLU A 53 7.52 4.28 -2.40
CA GLU A 53 8.12 5.31 -3.26
C GLU A 53 9.64 5.42 -3.08
N CYS A 54 10.15 5.26 -1.87
CA CYS A 54 11.58 5.43 -1.58
C CYS A 54 12.33 4.12 -1.32
N VAL A 55 11.66 3.06 -0.84
CA VAL A 55 12.32 1.77 -0.56
C VAL A 55 12.25 0.82 -1.77
N GLU A 56 11.11 0.76 -2.45
CA GLU A 56 10.92 -0.11 -3.62
C GLU A 56 11.39 0.52 -4.94
N GLU A 57 11.16 1.82 -5.15
CA GLU A 57 11.41 2.49 -6.44
C GLU A 57 12.52 3.57 -6.44
N HIS A 58 13.31 3.68 -5.37
CA HIS A 58 14.37 4.70 -5.20
C HIS A 58 13.91 6.12 -5.57
N CYS A 59 13.42 6.86 -4.58
CA CYS A 59 13.03 8.25 -4.76
C CYS A 59 14.23 9.23 -4.78
N ASN A 60 14.07 10.39 -5.40
CA ASN A 60 15.04 11.50 -5.32
C ASN A 60 14.77 12.43 -4.12
N TRP A 61 15.66 13.39 -3.86
CA TRP A 61 15.55 14.29 -2.70
C TRP A 61 14.26 15.13 -2.70
N GLU A 62 13.78 15.53 -3.88
CA GLU A 62 12.55 16.32 -4.01
C GLU A 62 11.31 15.50 -3.67
N GLU A 63 11.28 14.23 -4.08
CA GLU A 63 10.22 13.27 -3.72
C GLU A 63 10.25 12.95 -2.22
N ALA A 64 11.44 12.71 -1.63
CA ALA A 64 11.59 12.55 -0.19
C ALA A 64 11.12 13.80 0.58
N ARG A 65 11.37 15.00 0.06
CA ARG A 65 10.90 16.27 0.66
C ARG A 65 9.38 16.38 0.66
N GLU A 66 8.70 15.85 -0.35
CA GLU A 66 7.23 15.80 -0.40
C GLU A 66 6.65 14.84 0.63
N ILE A 67 7.37 13.76 0.97
CA ILE A 67 6.95 12.79 2.00
C ILE A 67 7.13 13.35 3.41
N PHE A 68 8.28 13.95 3.70
CA PHE A 68 8.61 14.41 5.06
C PHE A 68 8.05 15.80 5.39
N GLU A 69 7.65 16.58 4.37
CA GLU A 69 7.16 17.97 4.47
C GLU A 69 8.04 18.88 5.37
N ASN A 70 9.30 18.49 5.60
CA ASN A 70 10.21 19.14 6.53
C ASN A 70 11.64 18.90 6.05
N LYS A 71 12.33 19.99 5.72
CA LYS A 71 13.69 19.97 5.18
C LYS A 71 14.71 19.32 6.13
N GLU A 72 14.65 19.61 7.43
CA GLU A 72 15.60 19.04 8.41
C GLU A 72 15.43 17.53 8.52
N LYS A 73 14.18 17.04 8.49
CA LYS A 73 13.89 15.60 8.47
C LYS A 73 14.28 14.95 7.16
N THR A 74 14.05 15.63 6.03
CA THR A 74 14.51 15.16 4.73
C THR A 74 16.03 15.07 4.70
N ASP A 75 16.75 16.04 5.24
CA ASP A 75 18.21 16.05 5.26
C ASP A 75 18.79 14.98 6.21
N GLU A 76 18.18 14.75 7.38
CA GLU A 76 18.52 13.64 8.29
C GLU A 76 18.31 12.27 7.62
N PHE A 77 17.16 12.09 6.96
CA PHE A 77 16.88 10.91 6.17
C PHE A 77 17.89 10.74 5.02
N TRP A 78 18.14 11.81 4.28
CA TRP A 78 19.01 11.81 3.11
C TRP A 78 20.47 11.50 3.51
N ALA A 79 20.91 11.91 4.70
CA ALA A 79 22.22 11.53 5.24
C ALA A 79 22.42 10.00 5.38
N ILE A 80 21.33 9.23 5.51
CA ILE A 80 21.35 7.76 5.57
C ILE A 80 21.08 7.14 4.18
N TYR A 81 20.39 7.88 3.31
CA TYR A 81 19.91 7.42 2.00
C TYR A 81 20.90 7.68 0.83
N VAL A 82 21.86 8.60 0.96
CA VAL A 82 22.58 9.21 -0.19
C VAL A 82 23.74 8.44 -0.81
N ASP A 83 24.24 7.34 -0.23
CA ASP A 83 25.33 6.58 -0.89
C ASP A 83 24.86 5.28 -1.58
N GLY A 84 23.56 5.22 -1.89
CA GLY A 84 22.99 4.90 -3.21
C GLY A 84 23.19 3.52 -3.86
N ASP A 85 24.07 2.67 -3.35
CA ASP A 85 24.08 1.22 -3.61
C ASP A 85 25.12 0.60 -2.68
N ALA A 86 24.69 0.14 -1.50
CA ALA A 86 25.55 -0.57 -0.56
C ALA A 86 26.10 -1.88 -1.15
N CYS A 87 25.50 -2.38 -2.24
CA CYS A 87 26.01 -3.51 -3.02
C CYS A 87 27.09 -3.15 -4.04
N LYS A 88 27.37 -1.87 -4.29
CA LYS A 88 28.39 -1.41 -5.27
C LYS A 88 29.80 -1.95 -4.99
N SER A 89 30.11 -2.19 -3.72
CA SER A 89 31.39 -2.78 -3.31
C SER A 89 31.45 -4.31 -3.47
N ASN A 90 30.35 -4.94 -3.91
CA ASN A 90 30.14 -6.38 -3.94
C ASN A 90 30.51 -7.06 -2.61
N PRO A 91 29.83 -6.72 -1.49
CA PRO A 91 30.23 -7.18 -0.17
C PRO A 91 29.98 -8.68 0.07
N CYS A 92 29.09 -9.32 -0.71
CA CYS A 92 28.72 -10.72 -0.53
C CYS A 92 29.73 -11.68 -1.17
N ALA A 93 30.34 -12.53 -0.35
CA ALA A 93 31.30 -13.53 -0.76
C ALA A 93 30.64 -14.77 -1.39
N HIS A 94 31.46 -15.63 -2.01
CA HIS A 94 31.08 -16.97 -2.47
C HIS A 94 29.83 -17.03 -3.39
N GLY A 95 29.61 -15.98 -4.19
CA GLY A 95 28.47 -15.91 -5.11
C GLY A 95 27.14 -15.62 -4.42
N GLY A 96 27.17 -15.08 -3.20
CA GLY A 96 25.99 -14.54 -2.54
C GLY A 96 25.39 -13.36 -3.32
N GLN A 97 24.07 -13.27 -3.35
CA GLN A 97 23.37 -12.16 -3.99
C GLN A 97 23.25 -11.00 -3.02
N CYS A 98 23.72 -9.82 -3.41
CA CYS A 98 23.56 -8.61 -2.62
C CYS A 98 22.22 -7.94 -2.95
N LYS A 99 21.49 -7.56 -1.90
CA LYS A 99 20.33 -6.70 -1.99
C LYS A 99 20.59 -5.41 -1.24
N ASP A 100 20.52 -4.31 -1.98
CA ASP A 100 20.70 -2.98 -1.44
C ASP A 100 19.55 -2.62 -0.49
N GLY A 101 19.86 -1.76 0.47
CA GLY A 101 18.94 -1.24 1.46
C GLY A 101 19.36 0.15 1.89
N ILE A 102 18.44 0.86 2.54
CA ILE A 102 18.71 2.24 2.97
C ILE A 102 19.72 2.20 4.11
N GLY A 103 20.91 2.74 3.86
CA GLY A 103 22.04 2.71 4.80
C GLY A 103 22.57 1.32 5.16
N SER A 104 22.19 0.28 4.41
CA SER A 104 22.53 -1.12 4.72
C SER A 104 22.47 -2.01 3.48
N TYR A 105 22.92 -3.26 3.61
CA TYR A 105 22.73 -4.28 2.58
C TYR A 105 22.41 -5.61 3.24
N THR A 106 21.85 -6.53 2.46
CA THR A 106 21.62 -7.92 2.87
C THR A 106 22.24 -8.86 1.84
N CYS A 107 23.02 -9.83 2.31
CA CYS A 107 23.54 -10.91 1.48
C CYS A 107 22.67 -12.15 1.57
N TYR A 108 22.18 -12.63 0.43
CA TYR A 108 21.55 -13.94 0.28
C TYR A 108 22.60 -14.97 -0.10
N CYS A 109 22.97 -15.82 0.86
CA CYS A 109 24.04 -16.79 0.69
C CYS A 109 23.62 -18.01 -0.12
N GLN A 110 24.58 -18.55 -0.87
CA GLN A 110 24.43 -19.85 -1.53
C GLN A 110 24.41 -20.99 -0.51
N GLU A 111 23.90 -22.14 -0.93
CA GLU A 111 23.92 -23.35 -0.11
C GLU A 111 25.35 -23.68 0.36
N GLY A 112 25.50 -24.02 1.64
CA GLY A 112 26.80 -24.29 2.24
C GLY A 112 27.55 -23.04 2.74
N TYR A 113 26.97 -21.84 2.68
CA TYR A 113 27.57 -20.61 3.22
C TYR A 113 26.63 -19.85 4.16
N LYS A 114 27.22 -19.13 5.12
CA LYS A 114 26.53 -18.24 6.08
C LYS A 114 27.44 -17.09 6.50
N GLY A 115 26.94 -16.22 7.37
CA GLY A 115 27.64 -15.01 7.81
C GLY A 115 26.97 -13.76 7.23
N PHE A 116 27.36 -12.58 7.72
CA PHE A 116 26.77 -11.33 7.25
C PHE A 116 27.07 -11.09 5.76
N ASN A 117 28.27 -11.50 5.33
CA ASN A 117 28.78 -11.39 3.98
C ASN A 117 28.96 -12.74 3.30
N CYS A 118 28.29 -13.80 3.80
CA CYS A 118 28.44 -15.17 3.31
C CYS A 118 29.88 -15.73 3.38
N GLU A 119 30.69 -15.22 4.32
CA GLU A 119 32.12 -15.52 4.45
C GLU A 119 32.43 -16.85 5.15
N ILE A 120 31.42 -17.51 5.75
CA ILE A 120 31.60 -18.72 6.55
C ILE A 120 31.05 -19.92 5.80
N ALA A 121 31.90 -20.89 5.47
CA ALA A 121 31.47 -22.18 4.94
C ALA A 121 30.86 -23.08 6.04
N ILE A 122 29.76 -23.74 5.70
CA ILE A 122 29.09 -24.75 6.51
C ILE A 122 29.65 -26.10 6.05
N THR A 123 30.73 -26.54 6.69
CA THR A 123 31.37 -27.84 6.47
C THR A 123 30.43 -29.02 6.70
#